data_AF-A0A351X3S3-F1
#
_entry.id   AF-A0A351X3S3-F1
#
_cell.length_a   1.000
_cell.length_b   1.000
_cell.length_c   1.000
_cell.angle_alpha   90.00
_cell.angle_beta   90.00
_cell.angle_gamma   90.00
#
_symmetry.space_group_name_H-M   'P 1'
#
loop_
_entity.id
_entity.type
_entity.pdbx_description
1 polymer ?
#
loop_
_entity_poly.entity_id
_entity_poly.type
_entity_poly.pdbx_seq_one_letter_code
_entity_poly.pdbx_strand_id
1 'polypeptide(L)'
;MKKEGFWVKLWDRFTRTLPRLGLLAVCSVLALGALVLPIAIRPTAVSIAQGDVANQDVQAPRSLTYTSQILSDQAKEDARARVQPIYLPTDPTITRTQIEKLRVAHNYITVVRFDSFATLEQKIQDLNALEGVALEPETISAILNLSDGRWQTIQQESLSVLEQVMRRTIRTDGVAEARRSIPTLINFSLPEDQAAIVTEIVGPFIKANSLYSQELTDKARQEAAAAIEPVSRTFISGETITRRGQIITPLVWEALLAFNLIETDNRIEEIWAAVALVGLMSVFLLLYFYRRRMAPVDNFRALVVLSITFLVFLYGARVVIPNRTIMPYFFPIAAFALTLASLYNLEAGLIFPLVLSVLAAYGLPNSLDLTVFYIITGMVGVLFLGKGRRIANYFWAGLAIGVSG
;
A
#
# COMPACT_ATOMS: atom_id res chain seq x y z
N MET A 1 42.60 62.05 -26.46
CA MET A 1 41.54 61.56 -25.54
C MET A 1 41.01 60.22 -26.04
N LYS A 2 41.59 59.10 -25.59
CA LYS A 2 41.14 57.74 -25.96
C LYS A 2 39.92 57.37 -25.10
N LYS A 3 38.75 57.21 -25.74
CA LYS A 3 37.59 56.52 -25.16
C LYS A 3 37.93 55.02 -25.08
N GLU A 4 38.57 54.60 -23.99
CA GLU A 4 38.65 53.18 -23.67
C GLU A 4 37.23 52.64 -23.42
N GLY A 5 36.88 51.63 -24.22
CA GLY A 5 35.52 51.27 -24.56
C GLY A 5 34.70 50.67 -23.42
N PHE A 6 33.43 51.06 -23.38
CA PHE A 6 32.37 50.44 -22.59
C PHE A 6 32.37 48.91 -22.68
N TRP A 7 32.61 48.36 -23.89
CA TRP A 7 32.71 46.92 -24.15
C TRP A 7 33.91 46.24 -23.49
N VAL A 8 35.06 46.93 -23.36
CA VAL A 8 36.24 46.41 -22.66
C VAL A 8 35.98 46.39 -21.15
N LYS A 9 35.30 47.40 -20.61
CA LYS A 9 34.88 47.43 -19.20
C LYS A 9 33.80 46.42 -18.85
N LEU A 10 32.94 46.06 -19.80
CA LEU A 10 31.92 45.01 -19.63
C LEU A 10 32.56 43.62 -19.70
N TRP A 11 33.48 43.42 -20.66
CA TRP A 11 34.23 42.18 -20.82
C TRP A 11 35.17 41.92 -19.63
N ASP A 12 35.91 42.92 -19.14
CA ASP A 12 36.78 42.79 -17.95
C ASP A 12 35.98 42.61 -16.65
N ARG A 13 34.75 43.15 -16.57
CA ARG A 13 33.85 42.83 -15.45
C ARG A 13 33.37 41.39 -15.52
N PHE A 14 32.95 40.94 -16.70
CA PHE A 14 32.42 39.60 -16.91
C PHE A 14 33.49 38.52 -16.66
N THR A 15 34.71 38.68 -17.20
CA THR A 15 35.83 37.74 -17.00
C THR A 15 36.30 37.66 -15.54
N ARG A 16 36.15 38.73 -14.75
CA ARG A 16 36.48 38.74 -13.32
C ARG A 16 35.39 38.15 -12.43
N THR A 17 34.11 38.19 -12.83
CA THR A 17 33.00 37.65 -12.04
C THR A 17 32.73 36.17 -12.31
N LEU A 18 32.98 35.71 -13.55
CA LEU A 18 32.76 34.31 -13.96
C LEU A 18 33.49 33.28 -13.08
N PRO A 19 34.81 33.40 -12.78
CA PRO A 19 35.50 32.41 -11.95
C PRO A 19 35.03 32.42 -10.50
N ARG A 20 34.54 33.55 -9.99
CA ARG A 20 34.02 33.68 -8.62
C ARG A 20 32.66 32.98 -8.49
N LEU A 21 31.78 33.17 -9.48
CA LEU A 21 30.49 32.48 -9.54
C LEU A 21 30.69 30.96 -9.73
N GLY A 22 31.66 30.56 -10.56
CA GLY A 22 32.05 29.17 -10.71
C GLY A 22 32.55 28.55 -9.40
N LEU A 23 33.40 29.27 -8.64
CA LEU A 23 33.88 28.81 -7.34
C LEU A 23 32.76 28.70 -6.30
N LEU A 24 31.83 29.65 -6.28
CA LEU A 24 30.64 29.57 -5.41
C LEU A 24 29.80 28.35 -5.76
N ALA A 25 29.50 28.12 -7.05
CA ALA A 25 28.73 26.97 -7.50
C ALA A 25 29.40 25.64 -7.13
N VAL A 26 30.72 25.51 -7.32
CA VAL A 26 31.48 24.33 -6.91
C VAL A 26 31.42 24.14 -5.39
N CYS A 27 31.58 25.20 -4.61
CA CYS A 27 31.47 25.14 -3.15
C CYS A 27 30.07 24.72 -2.70
N SER A 28 29.01 25.24 -3.34
CA SER A 28 27.62 24.86 -3.07
C SER A 28 27.36 23.37 -3.39
N VAL A 29 27.88 22.86 -4.51
CA VAL A 29 27.76 21.44 -4.86
C VAL A 29 28.48 20.55 -3.83
N LEU A 30 29.69 20.94 -3.42
CA LEU A 30 30.43 20.20 -2.38
C LEU A 30 29.74 20.29 -1.01
N ALA A 31 29.18 21.44 -0.65
CA ALA A 31 28.40 21.59 0.57
C ALA A 31 27.14 20.72 0.54
N LEU A 32 26.43 20.65 -0.60
CA LEU A 32 25.31 19.74 -0.78
C LEU A 32 25.75 18.28 -0.65
N GLY A 33 26.89 17.91 -1.23
CA GLY A 33 27.51 16.60 -1.04
C GLY A 33 27.77 16.30 0.44
N ALA A 34 28.27 17.27 1.20
CA ALA A 34 28.46 17.15 2.65
C ALA A 34 27.14 16.93 3.42
N LEU A 35 26.03 17.47 2.91
CA LEU A 35 24.72 17.36 3.55
C LEU A 35 24.01 16.05 3.22
N VAL A 36 24.09 15.59 1.97
CA VAL A 36 23.30 14.46 1.44
C VAL A 36 24.04 13.13 1.54
N LEU A 37 25.37 13.12 1.46
CA LEU A 37 26.11 11.87 1.52
C LEU A 37 26.16 11.32 2.96
N PRO A 38 26.07 9.99 3.15
CA PRO A 38 26.26 9.35 4.45
C PRO A 38 27.76 9.33 4.80
N ILE A 39 28.29 10.46 5.23
CA ILE A 39 29.72 10.64 5.55
C ILE A 39 30.01 10.22 7.01
N ALA A 40 28.98 9.86 7.78
CA ALA A 40 29.13 9.42 9.15
C ALA A 40 29.84 8.05 9.21
N ILE A 41 30.85 7.94 10.08
CA ILE A 41 31.61 6.69 10.30
C ILE A 41 30.79 5.63 11.06
N ARG A 42 29.59 5.98 11.55
CA ARG A 42 28.65 5.06 12.21
C ARG A 42 27.37 4.92 11.38
N PRO A 43 26.84 3.68 11.19
CA PRO A 43 25.58 3.47 10.51
C PRO A 43 24.44 4.20 11.24
N THR A 44 23.58 4.87 10.47
CA THR A 44 22.29 5.43 10.90
C THR A 44 21.32 4.31 11.30
N ALA A 45 20.27 4.69 12.04
CA ALA A 45 19.28 3.80 12.64
C ALA A 45 18.82 2.67 11.69
N VAL A 46 18.58 1.50 12.28
CA VAL A 46 18.18 0.28 11.58
C VAL A 46 16.94 0.59 10.72
N SER A 47 17.11 0.62 9.40
CA SER A 47 16.01 0.60 8.45
C SER A 47 15.36 -0.77 8.56
N ILE A 48 14.29 -0.82 9.34
CA ILE A 48 13.46 -2.01 9.48
C ILE A 48 12.49 -1.98 8.29
N ALA A 49 12.42 -3.03 7.47
CA ALA A 49 11.42 -3.18 6.43
C ALA A 49 10.42 -4.31 6.73
N GLN A 50 9.27 -4.28 6.08
CA GLN A 50 8.31 -5.39 6.12
C GLN A 50 8.96 -6.66 5.58
N GLY A 51 8.86 -7.76 6.33
CA GLY A 51 9.50 -9.04 5.98
C GLY A 51 10.91 -9.24 6.56
N ASP A 52 11.53 -8.21 7.12
CA ASP A 52 12.81 -8.34 7.81
C ASP A 52 12.67 -9.07 9.15
N VAL A 53 13.79 -9.59 9.64
CA VAL A 53 13.90 -10.15 11.00
C VAL A 53 14.24 -9.02 11.98
N ALA A 54 13.48 -8.93 13.06
CA ALA A 54 13.73 -7.95 14.11
C ALA A 54 15.08 -8.23 14.81
N ASN A 55 15.99 -7.26 14.79
CA ASN A 55 17.32 -7.39 15.41
C ASN A 55 17.29 -7.12 16.93
N GLN A 56 16.20 -6.56 17.44
CA GLN A 56 16.00 -6.24 18.85
C GLN A 56 14.52 -6.33 19.20
N ASP A 57 14.24 -6.44 20.51
CA ASP A 57 12.88 -6.31 21.01
C ASP A 57 12.42 -4.86 20.83
N VAL A 58 11.24 -4.67 20.24
CA VAL A 58 10.61 -3.36 20.08
C VAL A 58 9.36 -3.34 20.95
N GLN A 59 9.33 -2.40 21.88
CA GLN A 59 8.22 -2.20 22.81
C GLN A 59 7.47 -0.91 22.50
N ALA A 60 6.20 -0.86 22.86
CA ALA A 60 5.36 0.31 22.72
C ALA A 60 5.83 1.42 23.67
N PRO A 61 6.28 2.58 23.16
CA PRO A 61 6.78 3.67 24.02
C PRO A 61 5.66 4.30 24.86
N ARG A 62 4.42 4.23 24.39
CA ARG A 62 3.22 4.77 25.05
C ARG A 62 2.01 3.89 24.74
N SER A 63 0.94 4.04 25.51
CA SER A 63 -0.33 3.41 25.13
C SER A 63 -0.91 4.10 23.89
N LEU A 64 -1.39 3.31 22.94
CA LEU A 64 -1.99 3.79 21.69
C LEU A 64 -3.10 2.84 21.26
N THR A 65 -4.27 3.41 20.97
CA THR A 65 -5.34 2.72 20.25
C THR A 65 -5.40 3.32 18.85
N TYR A 66 -5.36 2.46 17.83
CA TYR A 66 -5.47 2.88 16.44
C TYR A 66 -6.34 1.89 15.67
N THR A 67 -6.96 2.38 14.59
CA THR A 67 -7.76 1.53 13.69
C THR A 67 -6.83 0.73 12.79
N SER A 68 -6.87 -0.60 12.90
CA SER A 68 -6.05 -1.49 12.07
C SER A 68 -6.77 -1.74 10.75
N GLN A 69 -6.14 -1.34 9.65
CA GLN A 69 -6.67 -1.57 8.31
C GLN A 69 -6.61 -3.06 7.97
N ILE A 70 -5.52 -3.73 8.35
CA ILE A 70 -5.31 -5.16 8.08
C ILE A 70 -6.37 -6.01 8.80
N LEU A 71 -6.62 -5.76 10.09
CA LEU A 71 -7.65 -6.50 10.82
C LEU A 71 -9.06 -6.17 10.33
N SER A 72 -9.31 -4.91 9.93
CA SER A 72 -10.58 -4.51 9.35
C SER A 72 -10.86 -5.22 8.02
N ASP A 73 -9.85 -5.31 7.15
CA ASP A 73 -9.99 -5.97 5.86
C ASP A 73 -10.12 -7.49 6.00
N GLN A 74 -9.41 -8.10 6.95
CA GLN A 74 -9.61 -9.51 7.30
C GLN A 74 -11.05 -9.74 7.81
N ALA A 75 -11.55 -8.89 8.70
CA ALA A 75 -12.92 -9.02 9.23
C ALA A 75 -13.98 -8.87 8.13
N LYS A 76 -13.76 -7.98 7.16
CA LYS A 76 -14.61 -7.83 5.97
C LYS A 76 -14.59 -9.09 5.10
N GLU A 77 -13.41 -9.68 4.88
CA GLU A 77 -13.30 -10.89 4.07
C GLU A 77 -13.96 -12.09 4.76
N ASP A 78 -13.78 -12.23 6.07
CA ASP A 78 -14.48 -13.24 6.86
C ASP A 78 -16.01 -13.05 6.80
N ALA A 79 -16.48 -11.80 6.79
CA ALA A 79 -17.89 -11.49 6.63
C ALA A 79 -18.42 -11.91 5.24
N ARG A 80 -17.66 -11.65 4.17
CA ARG A 80 -18.00 -12.12 2.80
C ARG A 80 -18.05 -13.63 2.71
N ALA A 81 -17.06 -14.31 3.31
CA ALA A 81 -16.96 -15.76 3.29
C ALA A 81 -18.12 -16.45 4.02
N ARG A 82 -18.70 -15.80 5.04
CA ARG A 82 -19.88 -16.29 5.78
C ARG A 82 -21.20 -16.15 5.02
N VAL A 83 -21.26 -15.35 3.95
CA VAL A 83 -22.48 -15.19 3.15
C VAL A 83 -22.74 -16.47 2.35
N GLN A 84 -23.89 -17.11 2.61
CA GLN A 84 -24.33 -18.28 1.86
C GLN A 84 -24.74 -17.90 0.44
N PRO A 85 -24.58 -18.81 -0.54
CA PRO A 85 -25.08 -18.63 -1.90
C PRO A 85 -26.59 -18.29 -1.92
N ILE A 86 -26.96 -17.24 -2.64
CA ILE A 86 -28.35 -16.83 -2.83
C ILE A 86 -28.87 -17.41 -4.15
N TYR A 87 -30.05 -17.98 -4.10
CA TYR A 87 -30.72 -18.57 -5.25
C TYR A 87 -31.91 -17.72 -5.67
N LEU A 88 -32.19 -17.70 -6.96
CA LEU A 88 -33.36 -17.06 -7.52
C LEU A 88 -34.64 -17.75 -7.03
N PRO A 89 -35.76 -17.02 -6.93
CA PRO A 89 -37.07 -17.63 -6.77
C PRO A 89 -37.34 -18.68 -7.84
N THR A 90 -38.27 -19.60 -7.55
CA THR A 90 -38.68 -20.63 -8.49
C THR A 90 -39.10 -20.03 -9.83
N ASP A 91 -38.43 -20.44 -10.91
CA ASP A 91 -38.74 -20.00 -12.27
C ASP A 91 -39.85 -20.90 -12.89
N PRO A 92 -41.08 -20.36 -13.09
CA PRO A 92 -42.18 -21.14 -13.65
C PRO A 92 -41.95 -21.53 -15.12
N THR A 93 -41.05 -20.85 -15.85
CA THR A 93 -40.76 -21.16 -17.24
C THR A 93 -40.06 -22.52 -17.38
N ILE A 94 -39.15 -22.84 -16.45
CA ILE A 94 -38.47 -24.13 -16.41
C ILE A 94 -39.49 -25.26 -16.22
N THR A 95 -40.40 -25.11 -15.25
CA THR A 95 -41.48 -26.06 -15.01
C THR A 95 -42.34 -26.26 -16.27
N ARG A 96 -42.74 -25.16 -16.92
CA ARG A 96 -43.51 -25.23 -18.17
C ARG A 96 -42.77 -25.98 -19.27
N THR A 97 -41.47 -25.73 -19.45
CA THR A 97 -40.65 -26.45 -20.44
C THR A 97 -40.55 -27.94 -20.15
N GLN A 98 -40.40 -28.36 -18.88
CA GLN A 98 -40.34 -29.79 -18.56
C GLN A 98 -41.69 -30.49 -18.77
N ILE A 99 -42.81 -29.81 -18.47
CA ILE A 99 -44.15 -30.33 -18.76
C ILE A 99 -44.33 -30.54 -20.27
N GLU A 100 -43.92 -29.59 -21.11
CA GLU A 100 -43.99 -29.76 -22.57
C GLU A 100 -43.11 -30.92 -23.07
N LYS A 101 -41.90 -31.07 -22.51
CA LYS A 101 -41.03 -32.22 -22.84
C LYS A 101 -41.66 -33.55 -22.45
N LEU A 102 -42.31 -33.62 -21.28
CA LEU A 102 -43.04 -34.80 -20.85
C LEU A 102 -44.23 -35.09 -21.80
N ARG A 103 -44.96 -34.07 -22.26
CA ARG A 103 -46.03 -34.24 -23.26
C ARG A 103 -45.50 -34.82 -24.58
N VAL A 104 -44.35 -34.33 -25.05
CA VAL A 104 -43.69 -34.86 -26.26
C VAL A 104 -43.30 -36.32 -26.08
N ALA A 105 -42.69 -36.68 -24.94
CA ALA A 105 -42.37 -38.08 -24.63
C ALA A 105 -43.62 -38.97 -24.56
N HIS A 106 -44.67 -38.53 -23.87
CA HIS A 106 -45.95 -39.24 -23.85
C HIS A 106 -46.54 -39.46 -25.25
N ASN A 107 -46.48 -38.45 -26.12
CA ASN A 107 -46.96 -38.56 -27.49
C ASN A 107 -46.11 -39.54 -28.30
N TYR A 108 -44.79 -39.50 -28.18
CA TYR A 108 -43.90 -40.46 -28.83
C TYR A 108 -44.22 -41.91 -28.43
N ILE A 109 -44.34 -42.18 -27.12
CA ILE A 109 -44.72 -43.50 -26.61
C ILE A 109 -46.08 -43.94 -27.18
N THR A 110 -47.03 -43.00 -27.30
CA THR A 110 -48.35 -43.25 -27.87
C THR A 110 -48.26 -43.65 -29.35
N VAL A 111 -47.46 -42.94 -30.14
CA VAL A 111 -47.21 -43.27 -31.55
C VAL A 111 -46.59 -44.67 -31.70
N VAL A 112 -45.59 -45.00 -30.90
CA VAL A 112 -44.95 -46.33 -30.94
C VAL A 112 -45.92 -47.44 -30.55
N ARG A 113 -46.78 -47.21 -29.55
CA ARG A 113 -47.84 -48.16 -29.17
C ARG A 113 -48.78 -48.46 -30.34
N PHE A 114 -49.23 -47.43 -31.04
CA PHE A 114 -50.20 -47.52 -32.14
C PHE A 114 -49.59 -47.91 -33.50
N ASP A 115 -48.27 -48.04 -33.61
CA ASP A 115 -47.64 -48.49 -34.85
C ASP A 115 -48.01 -49.97 -35.11
N SER A 116 -48.90 -50.21 -36.07
CA SER A 116 -49.32 -51.55 -36.47
C SER A 116 -48.34 -52.25 -37.41
N PHE A 117 -47.34 -51.54 -37.94
CA PHE A 117 -46.35 -52.05 -38.89
C PHE A 117 -45.05 -52.47 -38.20
N ALA A 118 -44.76 -51.96 -36.99
CA ALA A 118 -43.60 -52.33 -36.19
C ALA A 118 -43.75 -53.67 -35.46
N THR A 119 -42.68 -54.49 -35.42
CA THR A 119 -42.62 -55.69 -34.58
C THR A 119 -42.48 -55.33 -33.10
N LEU A 120 -42.73 -56.28 -32.19
CA LEU A 120 -42.57 -56.05 -30.75
C LEU A 120 -41.13 -55.64 -30.39
N GLU A 121 -40.14 -56.30 -31.00
CA GLU A 121 -38.72 -55.98 -30.80
C GLU A 121 -38.39 -54.57 -31.27
N GLN A 122 -39.00 -54.13 -32.38
CA GLN A 122 -38.79 -52.81 -32.93
C GLN A 122 -39.43 -51.71 -32.06
N LYS A 123 -40.64 -51.95 -31.53
CA LYS A 123 -41.26 -51.07 -30.53
C LYS A 123 -40.42 -50.91 -29.26
N ILE A 124 -39.82 -52.00 -28.78
CA ILE A 124 -38.92 -51.96 -27.62
C ILE A 124 -37.67 -51.13 -27.94
N GLN A 125 -37.09 -51.28 -29.14
CA GLN A 125 -35.94 -50.47 -29.56
C GLN A 125 -36.31 -48.98 -29.68
N ASP A 126 -37.46 -48.65 -30.26
CA ASP A 126 -37.94 -47.27 -30.39
C ASP A 126 -38.16 -46.61 -29.02
N LEU A 127 -38.77 -47.33 -28.07
CA LEU A 127 -38.97 -46.82 -26.71
C LEU A 127 -37.65 -46.65 -25.93
N ASN A 128 -36.66 -47.51 -26.18
CA ASN A 128 -35.30 -47.33 -25.63
C ASN A 128 -34.56 -46.14 -26.24
N ALA A 129 -34.89 -45.76 -27.47
CA ALA A 129 -34.29 -44.62 -28.16
C ALA A 129 -34.92 -43.27 -27.78
N LEU A 130 -35.89 -43.26 -26.86
CA LEU A 130 -36.55 -42.04 -26.40
C LEU A 130 -35.56 -41.06 -25.78
N GLU A 131 -35.40 -39.89 -26.40
CA GLU A 131 -34.46 -38.88 -25.91
C GLU A 131 -34.87 -38.35 -24.53
N GLY A 132 -33.96 -38.45 -23.57
CA GLY A 132 -34.11 -37.85 -22.25
C GLY A 132 -34.85 -38.70 -21.22
N VAL A 133 -35.26 -39.93 -21.55
CA VAL A 133 -35.86 -40.90 -20.63
C VAL A 133 -35.20 -42.26 -20.87
N ALA A 134 -34.60 -42.84 -19.83
CA ALA A 134 -34.12 -44.21 -19.87
C ALA A 134 -35.15 -45.09 -19.17
N LEU A 135 -35.86 -45.90 -19.94
CA LEU A 135 -36.86 -46.82 -19.41
C LEU A 135 -36.23 -48.21 -19.17
N GLU A 136 -36.55 -48.83 -18.05
CA GLU A 136 -36.20 -50.20 -17.74
C GLU A 136 -36.97 -51.17 -18.66
N PRO A 137 -36.38 -52.31 -19.07
CA PRO A 137 -37.01 -53.26 -19.98
C PRO A 137 -38.38 -53.79 -19.50
N GLU A 138 -38.52 -53.95 -18.18
CA GLU A 138 -39.75 -54.37 -17.52
C GLU A 138 -40.85 -53.31 -17.70
N THR A 139 -40.51 -52.03 -17.52
CA THR A 139 -41.40 -50.89 -17.70
C THR A 139 -41.84 -50.73 -19.15
N ILE A 140 -40.94 -50.91 -20.12
CA ILE A 140 -41.27 -50.90 -21.56
C ILE A 140 -42.31 -51.98 -21.86
N SER A 141 -42.09 -53.20 -21.37
CA SER A 141 -42.99 -54.34 -21.58
C SER A 141 -44.35 -54.10 -20.91
N ALA A 142 -44.35 -53.55 -19.69
CA ALA A 142 -45.57 -53.17 -18.98
C ALA A 142 -46.35 -52.11 -19.76
N ILE A 143 -45.67 -51.05 -20.23
CA ILE A 143 -46.26 -49.99 -21.05
C ILE A 143 -46.94 -50.62 -22.26
N LEU A 144 -46.26 -51.41 -23.09
CA LEU A 144 -46.82 -51.99 -24.33
C LEU A 144 -48.06 -52.86 -24.10
N ASN A 145 -48.19 -53.52 -22.95
CA ASN A 145 -49.32 -54.39 -22.61
C ASN A 145 -50.54 -53.67 -22.00
N LEU A 146 -50.42 -52.38 -21.64
CA LEU A 146 -51.54 -51.62 -21.07
C LEU A 146 -52.65 -51.38 -22.10
N SER A 147 -53.89 -51.28 -21.61
CA SER A 147 -55.00 -50.75 -22.40
C SER A 147 -54.86 -49.23 -22.57
N ASP A 148 -55.46 -48.70 -23.64
CA ASP A 148 -55.34 -47.26 -23.96
C ASP A 148 -55.92 -46.36 -22.88
N GLY A 149 -57.02 -46.77 -22.22
CA GLY A 149 -57.60 -46.04 -21.10
C GLY A 149 -56.66 -45.98 -19.87
N ARG A 150 -55.93 -47.06 -19.58
CA ARG A 150 -54.93 -47.08 -18.50
C ARG A 150 -53.72 -46.23 -18.86
N TRP A 151 -53.25 -46.31 -20.10
CA TRP A 151 -52.16 -45.46 -20.59
C TRP A 151 -52.52 -43.96 -20.49
N GLN A 152 -53.73 -43.58 -20.89
CA GLN A 152 -54.20 -42.20 -20.75
C GLN A 152 -54.26 -41.74 -19.28
N THR A 153 -54.62 -42.63 -18.36
CA THR A 153 -54.61 -42.35 -16.92
C THR A 153 -53.19 -42.10 -16.41
N ILE A 154 -52.23 -42.93 -16.82
CA ILE A 154 -50.80 -42.76 -16.50
C ILE A 154 -50.28 -41.42 -17.05
N GLN A 155 -50.63 -41.06 -18.30
CA GLN A 155 -50.20 -39.79 -18.88
C GLN A 155 -50.70 -38.58 -18.08
N GLN A 156 -51.96 -38.60 -17.65
CA GLN A 156 -52.55 -37.53 -16.82
C GLN A 156 -51.90 -37.46 -15.43
N GLU A 157 -51.69 -38.62 -14.81
CA GLU A 157 -51.06 -38.71 -13.50
C GLU A 157 -49.60 -38.23 -13.55
N SER A 158 -48.81 -38.67 -14.53
CA SER A 158 -47.43 -38.21 -14.74
C SER A 158 -47.33 -36.69 -14.90
N LEU A 159 -48.25 -36.07 -15.65
CA LEU A 159 -48.29 -34.61 -15.79
C LEU A 159 -48.62 -33.91 -14.46
N SER A 160 -49.62 -34.43 -13.73
CA SER A 160 -50.02 -33.92 -12.41
C SER A 160 -48.87 -34.00 -11.41
N VAL A 161 -48.21 -35.16 -11.33
CA VAL A 161 -47.09 -35.41 -10.41
C VAL A 161 -45.89 -34.53 -10.76
N LEU A 162 -45.51 -34.42 -12.04
CA LEU A 162 -44.42 -33.53 -12.46
C LEU A 162 -44.72 -32.09 -12.05
N GLU A 163 -45.94 -31.61 -12.28
CA GLU A 163 -46.36 -30.28 -11.89
C GLU A 163 -46.29 -30.07 -10.37
N GLN A 164 -46.77 -31.03 -9.58
CA GLN A 164 -46.73 -30.97 -8.11
C GLN A 164 -45.31 -30.94 -7.57
N VAL A 165 -44.40 -31.77 -8.11
CA VAL A 165 -42.99 -31.78 -7.72
C VAL A 165 -42.34 -30.45 -8.06
N MET A 166 -42.49 -29.99 -9.31
CA MET A 166 -41.82 -28.80 -9.83
C MET A 166 -42.45 -27.47 -9.39
N ARG A 167 -43.60 -27.49 -8.70
CA ARG A 167 -44.13 -26.33 -7.96
C ARG A 167 -43.29 -26.00 -6.72
N ARG A 168 -42.57 -26.98 -6.17
CA ARG A 168 -41.62 -26.77 -5.06
C ARG A 168 -40.33 -26.16 -5.58
N THR A 169 -39.60 -25.46 -4.71
CA THR A 169 -38.26 -24.95 -5.02
C THR A 169 -37.26 -26.11 -5.03
N ILE A 170 -36.66 -26.37 -6.19
CA ILE A 170 -35.67 -27.42 -6.42
C ILE A 170 -34.37 -26.75 -6.86
N ARG A 171 -33.36 -26.82 -6.00
CA ARG A 171 -31.99 -26.41 -6.29
C ARG A 171 -31.22 -27.54 -6.96
N THR A 172 -30.02 -27.25 -7.45
CA THR A 172 -29.15 -28.22 -8.12
C THR A 172 -28.81 -29.45 -7.26
N ASP A 173 -28.60 -29.24 -5.96
CA ASP A 173 -28.36 -30.28 -4.95
C ASP A 173 -29.64 -31.02 -4.53
N GLY A 174 -30.80 -30.37 -4.64
CA GLY A 174 -32.11 -30.94 -4.25
C GLY A 174 -32.78 -31.84 -5.30
N VAL A 175 -32.27 -31.96 -6.52
CA VAL A 175 -32.91 -32.73 -7.61
C VAL A 175 -33.10 -34.21 -7.23
N ALA A 176 -32.11 -34.82 -6.60
CA ALA A 176 -32.18 -36.23 -6.21
C ALA A 176 -33.20 -36.48 -5.09
N GLU A 177 -33.41 -35.52 -4.21
CA GLU A 177 -34.45 -35.57 -3.18
C GLU A 177 -35.85 -35.39 -3.79
N ALA A 178 -36.01 -34.42 -4.70
CA ALA A 178 -37.25 -34.22 -5.44
C ALA A 178 -37.67 -35.49 -6.19
N ARG A 179 -36.73 -36.19 -6.84
CA ARG A 179 -36.99 -37.50 -7.49
C ARG A 179 -37.47 -38.57 -6.51
N ARG A 180 -36.82 -38.68 -5.34
CA ARG A 180 -37.23 -39.64 -4.29
C ARG A 180 -38.62 -39.36 -3.73
N SER A 181 -39.13 -38.14 -3.87
CA SER A 181 -40.48 -37.77 -3.42
C SER A 181 -41.59 -38.16 -4.39
N ILE A 182 -41.27 -38.54 -5.64
CA ILE A 182 -42.28 -38.85 -6.66
C ILE A 182 -43.32 -39.87 -6.17
N PRO A 183 -42.96 -41.05 -5.63
CA PRO A 183 -43.95 -42.06 -5.26
C PRO A 183 -44.97 -41.57 -4.22
N THR A 184 -44.60 -40.59 -3.41
CA THR A 184 -45.47 -40.01 -2.37
C THR A 184 -46.53 -39.06 -2.93
N LEU A 185 -46.39 -38.65 -4.19
CA LEU A 185 -47.29 -37.71 -4.87
C LEU A 185 -48.23 -38.39 -5.86
N ILE A 186 -48.01 -39.68 -6.14
CA ILE A 186 -48.86 -40.48 -7.02
C ILE A 186 -50.15 -40.83 -6.27
N ASN A 187 -51.28 -40.73 -6.97
CA ASN A 187 -52.59 -41.07 -6.44
C ASN A 187 -52.67 -42.56 -6.04
N PHE A 188 -53.07 -42.84 -4.80
CA PHE A 188 -53.23 -44.19 -4.26
C PHE A 188 -54.26 -45.07 -4.99
N SER A 189 -55.15 -44.48 -5.81
CA SER A 189 -56.05 -45.26 -6.66
C SER A 189 -55.32 -45.97 -7.82
N LEU A 190 -54.10 -45.54 -8.13
CA LEU A 190 -53.29 -46.12 -9.20
C LEU A 190 -52.61 -47.41 -8.69
N PRO A 191 -52.72 -48.54 -9.40
CA PRO A 191 -52.02 -49.78 -9.06
C PRO A 191 -50.50 -49.59 -8.96
N GLU A 192 -49.83 -50.36 -8.10
CA GLU A 192 -48.39 -50.22 -7.81
C GLU A 192 -47.50 -50.39 -9.05
N ASP A 193 -47.86 -51.31 -9.94
CA ASP A 193 -47.21 -51.52 -11.24
C ASP A 193 -47.28 -50.28 -12.13
N GLN A 194 -48.41 -49.56 -12.11
CA GLN A 194 -48.60 -48.33 -12.86
C GLN A 194 -47.93 -47.12 -12.20
N ALA A 195 -47.87 -47.11 -10.86
CA ALA A 195 -47.15 -46.08 -10.10
C ALA A 195 -45.63 -46.13 -10.34
N ALA A 196 -45.07 -47.34 -10.52
CA ALA A 196 -43.68 -47.51 -10.93
C ALA A 196 -43.41 -46.87 -12.31
N ILE A 197 -44.31 -47.11 -13.29
CA ILE A 197 -44.23 -46.50 -14.62
C ILE A 197 -44.25 -44.96 -14.54
N VAL A 198 -45.16 -44.38 -13.75
CA VAL A 198 -45.23 -42.92 -13.53
C VAL A 198 -43.91 -42.40 -12.94
N THR A 199 -43.35 -43.09 -11.95
CA THR A 199 -42.10 -42.69 -11.29
C THR A 199 -40.94 -42.63 -12.28
N GLU A 200 -40.83 -43.65 -13.12
CA GLU A 200 -39.75 -43.80 -14.10
C GLU A 200 -39.86 -42.79 -15.25
N ILE A 201 -41.09 -42.52 -15.72
CA ILE A 201 -41.35 -41.52 -16.74
C ILE A 201 -41.08 -40.10 -16.22
N VAL A 202 -41.51 -39.78 -15.00
CA VAL A 202 -41.42 -38.40 -14.45
C VAL A 202 -40.01 -38.04 -13.99
N GLY A 203 -39.28 -38.97 -13.38
CA GLY A 203 -37.97 -38.74 -12.76
C GLY A 203 -36.96 -37.96 -13.62
N PRO A 204 -36.76 -38.33 -14.90
CA PRO A 204 -35.81 -37.65 -15.79
C PRO A 204 -36.14 -36.17 -16.06
N PHE A 205 -37.42 -35.79 -16.05
CA PHE A 205 -37.88 -34.42 -16.31
C PHE A 205 -37.77 -33.49 -15.10
N ILE A 206 -37.52 -34.02 -13.90
CA ILE A 206 -37.26 -33.17 -12.72
C ILE A 206 -35.90 -32.49 -12.90
N LYS A 207 -35.93 -31.15 -12.94
CA LYS A 207 -34.77 -30.28 -13.04
C LYS A 207 -34.81 -29.19 -11.98
N ALA A 208 -33.65 -28.63 -11.67
CA ALA A 208 -33.56 -27.48 -10.79
C ALA A 208 -34.32 -26.29 -11.41
N ASN A 209 -35.20 -25.69 -10.63
CA ASN A 209 -36.01 -24.53 -11.00
C ASN A 209 -35.66 -23.28 -10.17
N SER A 210 -34.69 -23.39 -9.26
CA SER A 210 -34.11 -22.30 -8.48
C SER A 210 -32.61 -22.27 -8.73
N LEU A 211 -32.18 -21.31 -9.53
CA LEU A 211 -30.81 -21.19 -10.00
C LEU A 211 -30.00 -20.27 -9.10
N TYR A 212 -28.70 -20.56 -8.97
CA TYR A 212 -27.78 -19.72 -8.22
C TYR A 212 -27.69 -18.32 -8.86
N SER A 213 -27.81 -17.27 -8.05
CA SER A 213 -27.61 -15.89 -8.49
C SER A 213 -26.27 -15.38 -7.98
N GLN A 214 -25.30 -15.28 -8.88
CA GLN A 214 -24.02 -14.66 -8.57
C GLN A 214 -24.18 -13.19 -8.17
N GLU A 215 -25.02 -12.45 -8.89
CA GLU A 215 -25.26 -11.03 -8.63
C GLU A 215 -25.83 -10.78 -7.23
N LEU A 216 -26.88 -11.51 -6.84
CA LEU A 216 -27.48 -11.34 -5.50
C LEU A 216 -26.51 -11.77 -4.40
N THR A 217 -25.74 -12.84 -4.63
CA THR A 217 -24.74 -13.32 -3.68
C THR A 217 -23.60 -12.31 -3.50
N ASP A 218 -23.10 -11.74 -4.60
CA ASP A 218 -22.02 -10.75 -4.55
C ASP A 218 -22.51 -9.43 -3.93
N LYS A 219 -23.75 -9.03 -4.21
CA LYS A 219 -24.38 -7.89 -3.52
C LYS A 219 -24.49 -8.13 -2.01
N ALA A 220 -24.98 -9.29 -1.60
CA ALA A 220 -25.07 -9.64 -0.17
C ALA A 220 -23.70 -9.70 0.52
N ARG A 221 -22.66 -10.17 -0.19
CA ARG A 221 -21.26 -10.13 0.28
C ARG A 221 -20.76 -8.71 0.47
N GLN A 222 -21.07 -7.80 -0.46
CA GLN A 222 -20.70 -6.40 -0.35
C GLN A 222 -21.41 -5.71 0.83
N GLU A 223 -22.71 -5.96 1.00
CA GLU A 223 -23.49 -5.44 2.13
C GLU A 223 -22.95 -5.97 3.47
N ALA A 224 -22.63 -7.27 3.56
CA ALA A 224 -22.02 -7.87 4.74
C ALA A 224 -20.66 -7.26 5.06
N ALA A 225 -19.81 -6.99 4.06
CA ALA A 225 -18.53 -6.32 4.26
C ALA A 225 -18.69 -4.85 4.67
N ALA A 226 -19.69 -4.14 4.12
CA ALA A 226 -19.97 -2.75 4.44
C ALA A 226 -20.50 -2.57 5.87
N ALA A 227 -21.16 -3.59 6.42
CA ALA A 227 -21.66 -3.58 7.80
C ALA A 227 -20.55 -3.80 8.86
N ILE A 228 -19.33 -4.19 8.45
CA ILE A 228 -18.21 -4.39 9.39
C ILE A 228 -17.62 -3.05 9.80
N GLU A 229 -17.73 -2.74 11.09
CA GLU A 229 -17.05 -1.60 11.69
C GLU A 229 -15.52 -1.79 11.68
N PRO A 230 -14.75 -0.70 11.53
CA PRO A 230 -13.30 -0.78 11.58
C PRO A 230 -12.78 -1.36 12.91
N VAL A 231 -11.86 -2.31 12.82
CA VAL A 231 -11.30 -3.01 13.98
C VAL A 231 -10.20 -2.16 14.60
N SER A 232 -10.39 -1.80 15.87
CA SER A 232 -9.38 -1.07 16.65
C SER A 232 -8.43 -2.03 17.35
N ARG A 233 -7.13 -1.72 17.31
CA ARG A 233 -6.08 -2.42 18.04
C ARG A 233 -5.50 -1.48 19.10
N THR A 234 -5.36 -2.00 20.31
CA THR A 234 -4.82 -1.26 21.46
C THR A 234 -3.51 -1.88 21.92
N PHE A 235 -2.52 -1.04 22.15
CA PHE A 235 -1.26 -1.38 22.80
C PHE A 235 -1.12 -0.56 24.08
N ILE A 236 -0.57 -1.18 25.12
CA ILE A 236 -0.25 -0.52 26.41
C ILE A 236 1.25 -0.17 26.42
N SER A 237 1.62 0.93 27.09
CA SER A 237 3.04 1.29 27.28
C SER A 237 3.84 0.13 27.88
N GLY A 238 5.00 -0.17 27.29
CA GLY A 238 5.87 -1.29 27.67
C GLY A 238 5.46 -2.65 27.08
N GLU A 239 4.33 -2.74 26.39
CA GLU A 239 3.93 -3.96 25.67
C GLU A 239 4.89 -4.24 24.51
N THR A 240 5.23 -5.51 24.29
CA THR A 240 6.15 -5.90 23.21
C THR A 240 5.41 -5.96 21.88
N ILE A 241 5.84 -5.15 20.90
CA ILE A 241 5.30 -5.14 19.53
C ILE A 241 5.90 -6.28 18.71
N THR A 242 7.23 -6.46 18.77
CA THR A 242 7.94 -7.58 18.14
C THR A 242 9.18 -7.96 18.96
N ARG A 243 9.51 -9.24 19.00
CA ARG A 243 10.71 -9.76 19.68
C ARG A 243 11.86 -9.93 18.70
N ARG A 244 13.09 -9.86 19.21
CA ARG A 244 14.30 -10.22 18.48
C ARG A 244 14.14 -11.61 17.85
N GLY A 245 14.50 -11.71 16.57
CA GLY A 245 14.43 -12.94 15.80
C GLY A 245 13.06 -13.22 15.18
N GLN A 246 12.02 -12.42 15.46
CA GLN A 246 10.73 -12.54 14.79
C GLN A 246 10.71 -11.81 13.46
N ILE A 247 9.98 -12.38 12.49
CA ILE A 247 9.74 -11.76 11.20
C ILE A 247 8.69 -10.66 11.37
N ILE A 248 8.94 -9.52 10.74
CA ILE A 248 8.05 -8.36 10.77
C ILE A 248 6.92 -8.59 9.79
N THR A 249 5.83 -9.13 10.32
CA THR A 249 4.58 -9.36 9.59
C THR A 249 3.92 -8.02 9.19
N PRO A 250 3.02 -8.01 8.21
CA PRO A 250 2.27 -6.80 7.85
C PRO A 250 1.57 -6.14 9.05
N LEU A 251 1.05 -6.95 9.97
CA LEU A 251 0.35 -6.48 11.18
C LEU A 251 1.31 -5.86 12.21
N VAL A 252 2.54 -6.35 12.30
CA VAL A 252 3.60 -5.75 13.12
C VAL A 252 4.08 -4.45 12.49
N TRP A 253 4.28 -4.46 11.17
CA TRP A 253 4.66 -3.27 10.39
C TRP A 253 3.68 -2.11 10.57
N GLU A 254 2.37 -2.38 10.46
CA GLU A 254 1.31 -1.39 10.70
C GLU A 254 1.39 -0.80 12.11
N ALA A 255 1.63 -1.64 13.13
CA ALA A 255 1.80 -1.17 14.50
C ALA A 255 3.04 -0.27 14.66
N LEU A 256 4.18 -0.67 14.09
CA LEU A 256 5.41 0.13 14.13
C LEU A 256 5.24 1.49 13.43
N LEU A 257 4.49 1.54 12.32
CA LEU A 257 4.14 2.79 11.63
C LEU A 257 3.22 3.66 12.49
N ALA A 258 2.19 3.08 13.13
CA ALA A 258 1.30 3.81 14.02
C ALA A 258 2.02 4.44 15.22
N PHE A 259 3.14 3.85 15.65
CA PHE A 259 4.01 4.40 16.70
C PHE A 259 5.10 5.35 16.18
N ASN A 260 5.20 5.60 14.88
CA ASN A 260 6.32 6.33 14.24
C ASN A 260 7.70 5.77 14.65
N LEU A 261 7.80 4.44 14.82
CA LEU A 261 9.05 3.75 15.15
C LEU A 261 9.86 3.38 13.91
N ILE A 262 9.32 3.67 12.73
CA ILE A 262 9.96 3.47 11.44
C ILE A 262 10.18 4.85 10.84
N GLU A 263 11.42 5.18 10.51
CA GLU A 263 11.72 6.30 9.63
C GLU A 263 11.35 5.88 8.21
N THR A 264 10.25 6.42 7.70
CA THR A 264 9.95 6.36 6.27
C THR A 264 11.02 7.18 5.59
N ASP A 265 11.98 6.53 4.93
CA ASP A 265 13.09 7.17 4.22
C ASP A 265 12.54 8.00 3.04
N ASN A 266 12.03 9.20 3.31
CA ASN A 266 11.66 10.20 2.32
C ASN A 266 12.93 10.90 1.83
N ARG A 267 13.92 10.12 1.40
CA ARG A 267 15.22 10.58 0.90
C ARG A 267 15.10 11.71 -0.14
N ILE A 268 14.03 11.69 -0.94
CA ILE A 268 13.74 12.71 -1.94
C ILE A 268 13.41 14.06 -1.27
N GLU A 269 12.60 14.07 -0.22
CA GLU A 269 12.24 15.27 0.53
C GLU A 269 13.45 15.87 1.24
N GLU A 270 14.29 15.02 1.85
CA GLU A 270 15.53 15.45 2.50
C GLU A 270 16.53 16.07 1.53
N ILE A 271 16.65 15.49 0.31
CA ILE A 271 17.50 16.03 -0.76
C ILE A 271 16.97 17.40 -1.19
N TRP A 272 15.66 17.54 -1.42
CA TRP A 272 15.08 18.83 -1.82
C TRP A 272 15.22 19.89 -0.73
N ALA A 273 15.05 19.52 0.54
CA ALA A 273 15.29 20.41 1.67
C ALA A 273 16.76 20.86 1.75
N ALA A 274 17.72 19.94 1.54
CA ALA A 274 19.14 20.27 1.49
C ALA A 274 19.49 21.18 0.29
N VAL A 275 18.93 20.91 -0.89
CA VAL A 275 19.06 21.77 -2.09
C VAL A 275 18.52 23.17 -1.80
N ALA A 276 17.33 23.27 -1.21
CA ALA A 276 16.71 24.55 -0.88
C ALA A 276 17.56 25.33 0.13
N LEU A 277 18.07 24.67 1.17
CA LEU A 277 18.89 25.31 2.20
C LEU A 277 20.24 25.79 1.65
N VAL A 278 20.98 24.93 0.94
CA VAL A 278 22.26 25.31 0.32
C VAL A 278 22.05 26.40 -0.73
N GLY A 279 20.98 26.30 -1.53
CA GLY A 279 20.58 27.32 -2.49
C GLY A 279 20.31 28.66 -1.81
N LEU A 280 19.50 28.68 -0.74
CA LEU A 280 19.20 29.87 0.05
C LEU A 280 20.46 30.50 0.64
N MET A 281 21.35 29.71 1.25
CA MET A 281 22.62 30.20 1.80
C MET A 281 23.54 30.75 0.71
N SER A 282 23.59 30.11 -0.46
CA SER A 282 24.39 30.55 -1.60
C SER A 282 23.86 31.87 -2.18
N VAL A 283 22.53 32.01 -2.30
CA VAL A 283 21.86 33.24 -2.73
C VAL A 283 22.08 34.36 -1.70
N PHE A 284 21.99 34.05 -0.41
CA PHE A 284 22.28 35.00 0.67
C PHE A 284 23.70 35.55 0.54
N LEU A 285 24.71 34.68 0.41
CA LEU A 285 26.10 35.12 0.22
C LEU A 285 26.26 35.94 -1.07
N LEU A 286 25.66 35.50 -2.19
CA LEU A 286 25.73 36.21 -3.47
C LEU A 286 25.14 37.62 -3.37
N LEU A 287 23.93 37.76 -2.82
CA LEU A 287 23.26 39.06 -2.64
C LEU A 287 24.03 39.97 -1.69
N TYR A 288 24.52 39.40 -0.60
CA TYR A 288 25.29 40.12 0.39
C TYR A 288 26.58 40.69 -0.20
N PHE A 289 27.36 39.89 -0.91
CA PHE A 289 28.61 40.34 -1.55
C PHE A 289 28.39 41.18 -2.81
N TYR A 290 27.26 41.03 -3.49
CA TYR A 290 26.87 41.94 -4.56
C TYR A 290 26.65 43.36 -4.02
N ARG A 291 26.04 43.49 -2.83
CA ARG A 291 25.82 44.79 -2.18
C ARG A 291 27.05 45.32 -1.44
N ARG A 292 27.85 44.44 -0.83
CA ARG A 292 28.96 44.81 0.04
C ARG A 292 30.26 44.18 -0.46
N ARG A 293 31.11 44.98 -1.11
CA ARG A 293 32.42 44.50 -1.59
C ARG A 293 33.35 44.27 -0.41
N MET A 294 33.91 43.06 -0.32
CA MET A 294 34.85 42.69 0.72
C MET A 294 36.18 42.22 0.14
N ALA A 295 37.25 42.52 0.88
CA ALA A 295 38.62 42.12 0.55
C ALA A 295 38.78 40.63 0.17
N PRO A 296 38.21 39.63 0.88
CA PRO A 296 38.34 38.22 0.50
C PRO A 296 37.62 37.85 -0.80
N VAL A 297 36.53 38.56 -1.16
CA VAL A 297 35.77 38.29 -2.41
C VAL A 297 36.42 38.98 -3.60
N ASP A 298 37.08 40.11 -3.37
CA ASP A 298 37.81 40.84 -4.40
C ASP A 298 39.08 40.09 -4.86
N ASN A 299 39.77 39.39 -3.96
CA ASN A 299 40.95 38.59 -4.28
C ASN A 299 40.60 37.10 -4.45
N PHE A 300 40.73 36.58 -5.68
CA PHE A 300 40.41 35.18 -5.99
C PHE A 300 41.20 34.17 -5.14
N ARG A 301 42.47 34.43 -4.83
CA ARG A 301 43.27 33.53 -3.97
C ARG A 301 42.73 33.49 -2.54
N ALA A 302 42.33 34.64 -2.02
CA ALA A 302 41.70 34.73 -0.71
C ALA A 302 40.36 33.99 -0.68
N LEU A 303 39.55 34.13 -1.74
CA LEU A 303 38.28 33.42 -1.87
C LEU A 303 38.48 31.89 -1.91
N VAL A 304 39.51 31.39 -2.60
CA VAL A 304 39.85 29.95 -2.62
C VAL A 304 40.24 29.46 -1.23
N VAL A 305 41.10 30.18 -0.50
CA VAL A 305 41.49 29.82 0.87
C VAL A 305 40.27 29.80 1.80
N LEU A 306 39.39 30.78 1.67
CA LEU A 306 38.15 30.85 2.43
C LEU A 306 37.24 29.64 2.12
N SER A 307 37.02 29.32 0.85
CA SER A 307 36.20 28.17 0.43
C SER A 307 36.76 26.85 0.94
N ILE A 308 38.07 26.64 0.85
CA ILE A 308 38.73 25.44 1.38
C ILE A 308 38.55 25.35 2.89
N THR A 309 38.79 26.45 3.61
CA THR A 309 38.64 26.48 5.08
C THR A 309 37.19 26.19 5.48
N PHE A 310 36.22 26.80 4.80
CA PHE A 310 34.79 26.54 5.01
C PHE A 310 34.44 25.06 4.83
N LEU A 311 34.87 24.46 3.72
CA LEU A 311 34.59 23.04 3.43
C LEU A 311 35.27 22.11 4.43
N VAL A 312 36.51 22.40 4.86
CA VAL A 312 37.20 21.59 5.88
C VAL A 312 36.41 21.57 7.19
N PHE A 313 35.94 22.73 7.66
CA PHE A 313 35.12 22.77 8.87
C PHE A 313 33.74 22.12 8.68
N LEU A 314 33.11 22.31 7.52
CA LEU A 314 31.81 21.69 7.23
C LEU A 314 31.92 20.15 7.18
N TYR A 315 32.84 19.60 6.39
CA TYR A 315 33.06 18.15 6.35
C TYR A 315 33.55 17.61 7.69
N GLY A 316 34.40 18.34 8.41
CA GLY A 316 34.80 17.99 9.77
C GLY A 316 33.60 17.86 10.71
N ALA A 317 32.66 18.81 10.66
CA ALA A 317 31.42 18.77 11.43
C ALA A 317 30.58 17.53 11.06
N ARG A 318 30.38 17.28 9.76
CA ARG A 318 29.57 16.15 9.26
C ARG A 318 30.18 14.78 9.58
N VAL A 319 31.50 14.69 9.77
CA VAL A 319 32.17 13.44 10.16
C VAL A 319 32.14 13.22 11.68
N VAL A 320 32.39 14.28 12.45
CA VAL A 320 32.66 14.18 13.90
C VAL A 320 31.39 14.20 14.75
N ILE A 321 30.37 14.96 14.31
CA ILE A 321 29.19 15.27 15.13
C ILE A 321 28.10 14.18 15.15
N PRO A 322 27.72 13.56 14.01
CA PRO A 322 26.56 12.66 13.98
C PRO A 322 26.64 11.49 14.97
N ASN A 323 25.48 11.05 15.48
CA ASN A 323 25.31 9.92 16.40
C ASN A 323 26.10 10.04 17.72
N ARG A 324 26.37 11.28 18.18
CA ARG A 324 27.06 11.57 19.44
C ARG A 324 26.36 12.69 20.18
N THR A 325 26.03 12.47 21.45
CA THR A 325 25.25 13.42 22.27
C THR A 325 26.06 14.65 22.70
N ILE A 326 27.35 14.49 23.00
CA ILE A 326 28.20 15.55 23.57
C ILE A 326 29.09 16.22 22.52
N MET A 327 29.53 15.48 21.49
CA MET A 327 30.46 15.99 20.47
C MET A 327 30.00 17.24 19.69
N PRO A 328 28.70 17.46 19.40
CA PRO A 328 28.27 18.70 18.76
C PRO A 328 28.78 19.95 19.49
N TYR A 329 28.75 19.97 20.82
CA TYR A 329 29.13 21.14 21.64
C TYR A 329 30.64 21.34 21.74
N PHE A 330 31.45 20.30 21.50
CA PHE A 330 32.91 20.38 21.50
C PHE A 330 33.50 20.70 20.14
N PHE A 331 32.73 20.59 19.04
CA PHE A 331 33.25 20.84 17.71
C PHE A 331 33.53 22.34 17.50
N PRO A 332 34.76 22.76 17.14
CA PRO A 332 35.20 24.15 17.28
C PRO A 332 34.76 25.05 16.11
N ILE A 333 33.45 25.22 15.88
CA ILE A 333 32.94 26.15 14.84
C ILE A 333 33.34 27.59 15.12
N ALA A 334 33.42 27.99 16.39
CA ALA A 334 33.93 29.31 16.76
C ALA A 334 35.37 29.54 16.31
N ALA A 335 36.20 28.49 16.17
CA ALA A 335 37.55 28.62 15.62
C ALA A 335 37.53 29.07 14.15
N PHE A 336 36.56 28.61 13.35
CA PHE A 336 36.37 29.11 11.98
C PHE A 336 36.03 30.61 11.95
N ALA A 337 35.25 31.08 12.92
CA ALA A 337 34.92 32.50 13.06
C ALA A 337 36.17 33.35 13.36
N LEU A 338 36.98 32.90 14.32
CA LEU A 338 38.22 33.57 14.71
C LEU A 338 39.26 33.57 13.57
N THR A 339 39.40 32.47 12.82
CA THR A 339 40.34 32.41 11.69
C THR A 339 39.97 33.38 10.58
N LEU A 340 38.69 33.52 10.24
CA LEU A 340 38.26 34.49 9.24
C LEU A 340 38.34 35.95 9.72
N ALA A 341 37.99 36.20 10.99
CA ALA A 341 38.09 37.53 11.59
C ALA A 341 39.54 38.07 11.60
N SER A 342 40.49 37.18 11.88
CA SER A 342 41.93 37.50 11.93
C SER A 342 42.58 37.59 10.55
N LEU A 343 42.22 36.70 9.62
CA LEU A 343 42.84 36.66 8.30
C LEU A 343 42.32 37.75 7.35
N TYR A 344 41.06 38.16 7.51
CA TYR A 344 40.40 39.11 6.63
C TYR A 344 39.88 40.34 7.37
N ASN A 345 38.70 40.23 7.95
CA ASN A 345 38.04 41.30 8.68
C ASN A 345 36.92 40.75 9.58
N LEU A 346 36.48 41.57 10.53
CA LEU A 346 35.36 41.26 11.44
C LEU A 346 34.12 40.77 10.67
N GLU A 347 33.85 41.39 9.53
CA GLU A 347 32.66 41.10 8.73
C GLU A 347 32.66 39.67 8.16
N ALA A 348 33.79 39.21 7.60
CA ALA A 348 33.93 37.82 7.16
C ALA A 348 33.83 36.84 8.34
N GLY A 349 34.39 37.21 9.50
CA GLY A 349 34.28 36.46 10.75
C GLY A 349 32.87 36.40 11.35
N LEU A 350 31.91 37.20 10.89
CA LEU A 350 30.52 37.12 11.35
C LEU A 350 29.61 36.39 10.35
N ILE A 351 29.81 36.65 9.06
CA ILE A 351 28.86 36.21 8.02
C ILE A 351 29.07 34.75 7.61
N PHE A 352 30.31 34.33 7.40
CA PHE A 352 30.58 32.95 7.00
C PHE A 352 30.33 31.92 8.11
N PRO A 353 30.66 32.19 9.39
CA PRO A 353 30.32 31.28 10.48
C PRO A 353 28.82 31.16 10.70
N LEU A 354 28.03 32.19 10.41
CA LEU A 354 26.57 32.09 10.41
C LEU A 354 26.11 31.03 9.41
N VAL A 355 26.59 31.10 8.16
CA VAL A 355 26.26 30.09 7.13
C VAL A 355 26.77 28.71 7.52
N LEU A 356 28.00 28.61 8.02
CA LEU A 356 28.58 27.33 8.47
C LEU A 356 27.76 26.71 9.59
N SER A 357 27.30 27.50 10.57
CA SER A 357 26.52 27.04 11.72
C SER A 357 25.20 26.40 11.28
N VAL A 358 24.49 27.06 10.36
CA VAL A 358 23.23 26.55 9.80
C VAL A 358 23.44 25.25 9.03
N LEU A 359 24.47 25.18 8.17
CA LEU A 359 24.74 23.97 7.37
C LEU A 359 25.29 22.81 8.21
N ALA A 360 26.11 23.10 9.23
CA ALA A 360 26.70 22.08 10.09
C ALA A 360 25.65 21.42 11.00
N ALA A 361 24.68 22.19 11.50
CA ALA A 361 23.62 21.71 12.37
C ALA A 361 22.45 21.03 11.64
N TYR A 362 22.34 21.21 10.32
CA TYR A 362 21.25 20.66 9.51
C TYR A 362 21.13 19.14 9.63
N GLY A 363 19.92 18.63 9.91
CA GLY A 363 19.67 17.19 10.03
C GLY A 363 20.24 16.52 11.30
N LEU A 364 20.78 17.29 12.24
CA LEU A 364 21.13 16.78 13.56
C LEU A 364 19.92 16.82 14.52
N PRO A 365 19.87 15.92 15.53
CA PRO A 365 18.97 16.08 16.67
C PRO A 365 19.20 17.45 17.34
N ASN A 366 18.13 18.17 17.68
CA ASN A 366 18.17 19.52 18.24
C ASN A 366 18.91 20.55 17.35
N SER A 367 18.73 20.46 16.03
CA SER A 367 19.38 21.34 15.04
C SER A 367 19.24 22.84 15.33
N LEU A 368 18.08 23.29 15.85
CA LEU A 368 17.86 24.68 16.22
C LEU A 368 18.78 25.11 17.37
N ASP A 369 18.84 24.34 18.46
CA ASP A 369 19.67 24.63 19.63
C ASP A 369 21.15 24.68 19.24
N LEU A 370 21.61 23.73 18.42
CA LEU A 370 22.98 23.69 17.91
C LEU A 370 23.30 24.88 17.00
N THR A 371 22.37 25.25 16.13
CA THR A 371 22.53 26.42 15.24
C THR A 371 22.70 27.69 16.08
N VAL A 372 21.83 27.89 17.07
CA VAL A 372 21.89 29.06 17.97
C VAL A 372 23.18 29.06 18.77
N PHE A 373 23.55 27.92 19.35
CA PHE A 373 24.81 27.75 20.09
C PHE A 373 26.04 28.13 19.24
N TYR A 374 26.15 27.61 18.01
CA TYR A 374 27.28 27.92 17.12
C TYR A 374 27.32 29.39 16.68
N ILE A 375 26.17 30.00 16.40
CA ILE A 375 26.10 31.42 16.03
C ILE A 375 26.52 32.29 17.21
N ILE A 376 25.96 32.07 18.41
CA ILE A 376 26.25 32.89 19.59
C ILE A 376 27.73 32.78 19.96
N THR A 377 28.23 31.56 20.12
CA THR A 377 29.64 31.33 20.51
C THR A 377 30.61 31.91 19.47
N GLY A 378 30.33 31.71 18.17
CA GLY A 378 31.13 32.29 17.08
C GLY A 378 31.14 33.82 17.07
N MET A 379 29.97 34.45 17.22
CA MET A 379 29.84 35.92 17.26
C MET A 379 30.53 36.52 18.48
N VAL A 380 30.30 35.95 19.68
CA VAL A 380 30.95 36.40 20.91
C VAL A 380 32.46 36.32 20.78
N GLY A 381 32.99 35.20 20.30
CA GLY A 381 34.43 35.03 20.08
C GLY A 381 35.02 36.11 19.15
N VAL A 382 34.35 36.39 18.03
CA VAL A 382 34.82 37.37 17.05
C VAL A 382 34.74 38.81 17.57
N LEU A 383 33.70 39.16 18.33
CA LEU A 383 33.58 40.47 18.96
C LEU A 383 34.66 40.71 20.03
N PHE A 384 34.99 39.71 20.84
CA PHE A 384 36.08 39.78 21.82
C PHE A 384 37.47 39.83 21.16
N LEU A 385 37.66 39.14 20.03
CA LEU A 385 38.95 39.12 19.32
C LEU A 385 39.34 40.50 18.75
N GLY A 386 38.36 41.23 18.22
CA GLY A 386 38.55 42.55 17.61
C GLY A 386 39.54 42.52 16.43
N LYS A 387 40.60 43.36 16.46
CA LYS A 387 41.61 43.42 15.38
C LYS A 387 42.63 42.26 15.39
N GLY A 388 42.58 41.35 16.36
CA GLY A 388 43.40 40.13 16.39
C GLY A 388 44.93 40.32 16.43
N ARG A 389 45.43 41.52 16.78
CA ARG A 389 46.86 41.87 16.71
C ARG A 389 47.70 41.37 17.90
N ARG A 390 47.08 40.94 19.00
CA ARG A 390 47.75 40.47 20.22
C ARG A 390 47.28 39.07 20.57
N ILE A 391 48.21 38.19 20.93
CA ILE A 391 47.93 36.81 21.32
C ILE A 391 46.95 36.75 22.50
N ALA A 392 47.05 37.69 23.45
CA ALA A 392 46.14 37.81 24.59
C ALA A 392 44.65 37.92 24.20
N ASN A 393 44.34 38.51 23.04
CA ASN A 393 42.94 38.63 22.59
C ASN A 393 42.34 37.28 22.19
N TYR A 394 43.16 36.32 21.75
CA TYR A 394 42.69 34.96 21.44
C TYR A 394 42.35 34.19 22.71
N PHE A 395 43.09 34.39 23.80
CA PHE A 395 42.75 33.82 25.11
C PHE A 395 41.43 34.37 25.65
N TRP A 396 41.22 35.68 25.57
CA TRP A 396 39.94 36.29 25.98
C TRP A 396 38.77 35.86 25.09
N ALA A 397 38.98 35.74 23.78
CA ALA A 397 37.97 35.21 22.88
C ALA A 397 37.62 33.75 23.22
N GLY A 398 38.61 32.91 23.52
CA GLY A 398 38.39 31.52 23.96
C GLY A 398 37.60 31.41 25.27
N LEU A 399 37.94 32.25 26.27
CA LEU A 399 37.21 32.30 27.53
C LEU A 399 35.77 32.78 27.33
N ALA A 400 35.57 33.82 26.50
CA ALA A 400 34.24 34.33 26.19
C ALA A 400 33.38 33.27 25.47
N ILE A 401 33.96 32.53 24.52
CA ILE A 401 33.30 31.39 23.86
C ILE A 401 32.83 30.37 24.90
N GLY A 402 33.71 29.94 25.81
CA GLY A 402 33.39 28.92 26.82
C GLY A 402 32.43 29.37 27.93
N VAL A 403 32.19 30.68 28.11
CA VAL A 403 31.14 31.20 29.01
C VAL A 403 29.81 31.34 28.27
N SER A 404 29.85 31.66 26.97
CA SER A 404 28.65 31.89 26.15
C SER A 404 27.97 30.64 25.64
N GLY A 405 28.70 29.52 25.59
CA GLY A 405 28.20 28.21 25.22
C GLY A 405 28.22 27.28 26.41
#